data_AF-A0A4R8WMX2-F1
#
_entry.id   AF-A0A4R8WMX2-F1
#
_cell.length_a   1.000
_cell.length_b   1.000
_cell.length_c   1.000
_cell.angle_alpha   90.00
_cell.angle_beta   90.00
_cell.angle_gamma   90.00
#
_symmetry.space_group_name_H-M   'P 1'
#
loop_
_entity.id
_entity.type
_entity.pdbx_description
1 polymer ?
#
loop_
_entity_poly.entity_id
_entity_poly.type
_entity_poly.pdbx_seq_one_letter_code
_entity_poly.pdbx_strand_id
1 'polypeptide(L)'
;MPRKVLDLERDLREVIPSVLQTLAPVIKVLQDTQATQAAQQVTLADQQTQLTAQVATLAAQVALQVSPSGASTSASGFGISSGTGAVAGVTFTVPSGYTRALILGSGTVTAANTSGTSGYLYVKVVINGGSGPEAATIVGDFNTAPYANTVMNISASHSATLTGLSGGTFTVQIAARTGGNNFGSSGTNSAMIAAQVIFLR
;
A
#
# COMPACT_ATOMS: atom_id res chain seq x y z
N MET A 1 -66.50 68.71 24.03
CA MET A 1 -65.43 67.68 24.06
C MET A 1 -65.84 66.25 23.67
N PRO A 2 -67.10 65.76 23.78
CA PRO A 2 -67.39 64.33 23.53
C PRO A 2 -67.38 63.87 22.05
N ARG A 3 -67.58 64.77 21.07
CA ARG A 3 -67.60 64.38 19.63
C ARG A 3 -66.25 63.87 19.09
N LYS A 4 -65.14 64.49 19.50
CA LYS A 4 -63.79 64.10 19.03
C LYS A 4 -63.40 62.68 19.48
N VAL A 5 -63.88 62.24 20.64
CA VAL A 5 -63.61 60.89 21.17
C VAL A 5 -64.37 59.84 20.36
N LEU A 6 -65.63 60.12 20.01
CA LEU A 6 -66.44 59.23 19.18
C LEU A 6 -65.89 59.09 17.74
N ASP A 7 -65.37 60.18 17.17
CA ASP A 7 -64.72 60.14 15.85
C ASP A 7 -63.43 59.29 15.88
N LEU A 8 -62.59 59.46 16.92
CA LEU A 8 -61.40 58.63 17.13
C LEU A 8 -61.73 57.13 17.29
N GLU A 9 -62.79 56.80 18.04
CA GLU A 9 -63.26 55.41 18.20
C GLU A 9 -63.81 54.81 16.91
N ARG A 10 -64.38 55.63 16.02
CA ARG A 10 -64.82 55.21 14.70
C ARG A 10 -63.62 54.97 13.78
N ASP A 11 -62.67 55.90 13.75
CA ASP A 11 -61.46 55.78 12.95
C ASP A 11 -60.63 54.55 13.38
N LEU A 12 -60.49 54.30 14.70
CA LEU A 12 -59.88 53.08 15.22
C LEU A 12 -60.59 51.80 14.74
N ARG A 13 -61.93 51.81 14.71
CA ARG A 13 -62.73 50.68 14.22
C ARG A 13 -62.57 50.43 12.71
N GLU A 14 -62.27 51.46 11.92
CA GLU A 14 -62.06 51.34 10.48
C GLU A 14 -60.59 51.02 10.12
N VAL A 15 -59.63 51.58 10.87
CA VAL A 15 -58.20 51.39 10.64
C VAL A 15 -57.74 49.97 10.99
N ILE A 16 -58.22 49.39 12.11
CA ILE A 16 -57.78 48.05 12.54
C ILE A 16 -58.07 46.97 11.48
N PRO A 17 -59.30 46.83 10.94
CA PRO A 17 -59.58 45.85 9.90
C PRO A 17 -58.79 46.10 8.61
N SER A 18 -58.60 47.37 8.21
CA SER A 18 -57.83 47.74 7.03
C SER A 18 -56.36 47.33 7.16
N VAL A 19 -55.74 47.58 8.32
CA VAL A 19 -54.35 47.16 8.61
C VAL A 19 -54.25 45.64 8.61
N LEU A 20 -55.19 44.93 9.25
CA LEU A 20 -55.20 43.46 9.26
C LEU A 20 -55.36 42.88 7.84
N GLN A 21 -56.21 43.47 7.01
CA GLN A 21 -56.44 43.04 5.64
C GLN A 21 -55.19 43.25 4.77
N THR A 22 -54.47 44.35 4.99
CA THR A 22 -53.22 44.65 4.27
C THR A 22 -52.06 43.75 4.71
N LEU A 23 -52.00 43.37 6.00
CA LEU A 23 -50.92 42.54 6.56
C LEU A 23 -51.11 41.04 6.40
N ALA A 24 -52.36 40.55 6.31
CA ALA A 24 -52.67 39.14 6.12
C ALA A 24 -51.87 38.44 4.98
N PRO A 25 -51.75 39.00 3.76
CA PRO A 25 -50.95 38.37 2.71
C PRO A 25 -49.46 38.31 3.06
N VAL A 26 -48.91 39.32 3.73
CA VAL A 26 -47.51 39.34 4.18
C VAL A 26 -47.25 38.25 5.21
N ILE A 27 -48.13 38.11 6.20
CA ILE A 27 -48.06 37.05 7.23
C ILE A 27 -48.09 35.67 6.56
N LYS A 28 -49.01 35.47 5.61
CA LYS A 28 -49.10 34.20 4.87
C LYS A 28 -47.81 33.90 4.12
N VAL A 29 -47.24 34.87 3.40
CA VAL A 29 -45.97 34.69 2.69
C VAL A 29 -44.82 34.33 3.64
N LEU A 30 -44.75 34.96 4.81
CA LEU A 30 -43.74 34.63 5.82
C LEU A 30 -43.90 33.22 6.36
N GLN A 31 -45.14 32.77 6.63
CA GLN A 31 -45.44 31.41 7.07
C GLN A 31 -45.07 30.37 6.00
N ASP A 32 -45.44 30.63 4.74
CA ASP A 32 -45.10 29.75 3.61
C ASP A 32 -43.57 29.68 3.39
N THR A 33 -42.88 30.82 3.53
CA THR A 33 -41.42 30.89 3.46
C THR A 33 -40.76 30.10 4.59
N GLN A 34 -41.25 30.25 5.81
CA GLN A 34 -40.76 29.51 6.98
C GLN A 34 -40.95 27.99 6.80
N ALA A 35 -42.11 27.56 6.31
CA ALA A 35 -42.38 26.16 6.02
C ALA A 35 -41.44 25.60 4.94
N THR A 36 -41.19 26.39 3.89
CA THR A 36 -40.24 26.03 2.81
C THR A 36 -38.82 25.90 3.34
N GLN A 37 -38.35 26.85 4.15
CA GLN A 37 -37.03 26.80 4.78
C GLN A 37 -36.88 25.58 5.70
N ALA A 38 -37.90 25.25 6.49
CA ALA A 38 -37.89 24.06 7.33
C ALA A 38 -37.77 22.78 6.50
N ALA A 39 -38.50 22.66 5.40
CA ALA A 39 -38.39 21.51 4.48
C ALA A 39 -37.01 21.42 3.82
N GLN A 40 -36.41 22.55 3.44
CA GLN A 40 -35.04 22.60 2.91
C GLN A 40 -34.01 22.16 3.95
N GLN A 41 -34.16 22.58 5.21
CA GLN A 41 -33.26 22.15 6.30
C GLN A 41 -33.30 20.63 6.51
N VAL A 42 -34.48 20.02 6.49
CA VAL A 42 -34.63 18.55 6.58
C VAL A 42 -33.92 17.86 5.41
N THR A 43 -34.15 18.35 4.18
CA THR A 43 -33.52 17.79 2.97
C THR A 43 -31.99 17.86 3.03
N LEU A 44 -31.43 18.98 3.50
CA LEU A 44 -29.99 19.16 3.66
C LEU A 44 -29.40 18.23 4.73
N ALA A 45 -30.12 18.03 5.84
CA ALA A 45 -29.70 17.10 6.89
C ALA A 45 -29.66 15.64 6.39
N ASP A 46 -30.64 15.23 5.58
CA ASP A 46 -30.67 13.91 4.94
C ASP A 46 -29.50 13.75 3.96
N GLN A 47 -29.24 14.75 3.11
CA GLN A 47 -28.12 14.75 2.18
C GLN A 47 -26.77 14.66 2.92
N GLN A 48 -26.60 15.41 4.01
CA GLN A 48 -25.39 15.36 4.83
C GLN A 48 -25.16 13.96 5.42
N THR A 49 -26.23 13.30 5.85
CA THR A 49 -26.17 11.92 6.38
C THR A 49 -25.76 10.93 5.28
N GLN A 50 -26.37 11.02 4.09
CA GLN A 50 -26.02 10.17 2.95
C GLN A 50 -24.58 10.37 2.49
N LEU A 51 -24.12 11.61 2.40
CA LEU A 51 -22.75 11.92 2.00
C LEU A 51 -21.75 11.36 3.01
N THR A 52 -22.04 11.48 4.31
CA THR A 52 -21.19 10.90 5.38
C THR A 52 -21.06 9.38 5.23
N ALA A 53 -22.17 8.68 4.94
CA ALA A 53 -22.17 7.24 4.71
C ALA A 53 -21.40 6.84 3.43
N GLN A 54 -21.53 7.62 2.35
CA GLN A 54 -20.78 7.40 1.10
C GLN A 54 -19.28 7.60 1.29
N VAL A 55 -18.87 8.65 2.01
CA VAL A 55 -17.46 8.90 2.34
C VAL A 55 -16.88 7.75 3.17
N ALA A 56 -17.61 7.24 4.16
CA ALA A 56 -17.17 6.07 4.94
C ALA A 56 -17.01 4.82 4.07
N THR A 57 -17.93 4.59 3.13
CA THR A 57 -17.86 3.46 2.18
C THR A 57 -16.66 3.59 1.24
N LEU A 58 -16.42 4.78 0.69
CA LEU A 58 -15.29 5.05 -0.18
C LEU A 58 -13.96 4.87 0.56
N ALA A 59 -13.86 5.37 1.80
CA ALA A 59 -12.68 5.18 2.63
C ALA A 59 -12.37 3.69 2.87
N ALA A 60 -13.40 2.87 3.13
CA ALA A 60 -13.25 1.43 3.28
C ALA A 60 -12.80 0.75 1.97
N GLN A 61 -13.34 1.17 0.82
CA GLN A 61 -12.94 0.64 -0.49
C GLN A 61 -11.49 0.99 -0.83
N VAL A 62 -11.07 2.23 -0.59
CA VAL A 62 -9.68 2.68 -0.82
C VAL A 62 -8.69 1.92 0.07
N ALA A 63 -9.04 1.71 1.35
CA ALA A 63 -8.21 0.91 2.26
C ALA A 63 -8.03 -0.54 1.81
N LEU A 64 -8.94 -1.07 0.98
CA LEU A 64 -8.86 -2.41 0.41
C LEU A 64 -8.11 -2.49 -0.93
N GLN A 65 -7.68 -1.37 -1.52
CA GLN A 65 -7.00 -1.37 -2.82
C GLN A 65 -5.52 -1.75 -2.72
N VAL A 66 -4.89 -1.45 -1.58
CA VAL A 66 -3.45 -1.62 -1.39
C VAL A 66 -3.17 -2.30 -0.05
N SER A 67 -2.42 -3.40 -0.07
CA SER A 67 -1.95 -4.06 1.15
C SER A 67 -0.43 -4.22 1.09
N PRO A 68 0.34 -3.44 1.87
CA PRO A 68 1.78 -3.61 1.95
C PRO A 68 2.13 -4.80 2.86
N SER A 69 3.20 -5.51 2.52
CA SER A 69 3.78 -6.59 3.32
C SER A 69 5.30 -6.58 3.18
N GLY A 70 6.01 -6.95 4.24
CA GLY A 70 7.47 -7.04 4.25
C GLY A 70 7.93 -8.25 5.04
N ALA A 71 8.98 -8.90 4.57
CA ALA A 71 9.60 -10.03 5.25
C ALA A 71 11.10 -10.08 4.98
N SER A 72 11.85 -10.64 5.91
CA SER A 72 13.27 -10.93 5.74
C SER A 72 13.64 -12.26 6.37
N THR A 73 14.66 -12.90 5.84
CA THR A 73 15.27 -14.09 6.46
C THR A 73 16.76 -14.11 6.22
N SER A 74 17.46 -14.96 6.98
CA SER A 74 18.88 -15.23 6.79
C SER A 74 19.16 -16.73 6.90
N ALA A 75 20.28 -17.15 6.31
CA ALA A 75 20.81 -18.50 6.38
C ALA A 75 22.33 -18.46 6.50
N SER A 76 22.94 -19.49 7.09
CA SER A 76 24.39 -19.63 7.18
C SER A 76 24.83 -21.08 7.11
N GLY A 77 26.13 -21.33 6.94
CA GLY A 77 26.68 -22.68 6.93
C GLY A 77 26.40 -23.50 5.66
N PHE A 78 25.87 -22.87 4.60
CA PHE A 78 25.54 -23.56 3.35
C PHE A 78 26.77 -23.73 2.45
N GLY A 79 26.76 -24.76 1.58
CA GLY A 79 27.68 -24.86 0.44
C GLY A 79 27.11 -24.15 -0.79
N ILE A 80 27.97 -23.78 -1.74
CA ILE A 80 27.58 -23.17 -3.01
C ILE A 80 28.11 -24.04 -4.15
N SER A 81 27.20 -24.58 -4.97
CA SER A 81 27.56 -25.36 -6.16
C SER A 81 27.72 -24.49 -7.40
N SER A 82 28.23 -25.08 -8.48
CA SER A 82 28.23 -24.46 -9.81
C SER A 82 26.82 -24.26 -10.40
N GLY A 83 25.81 -25.00 -9.92
CA GLY A 83 24.40 -24.77 -10.24
C GLY A 83 23.79 -23.65 -9.38
N THR A 84 22.88 -22.86 -9.96
CA THR A 84 22.09 -21.87 -9.22
C THR A 84 21.17 -22.57 -8.23
N GLY A 85 21.35 -22.28 -6.94
CA GLY A 85 20.46 -22.73 -5.87
C GLY A 85 20.03 -21.56 -4.98
N ALA A 86 18.79 -21.61 -4.47
CA ALA A 86 18.34 -20.68 -3.45
C ALA A 86 19.10 -20.95 -2.14
N VAL A 87 19.63 -19.89 -1.52
CA VAL A 87 20.36 -19.98 -0.24
C VAL A 87 19.55 -19.40 0.92
N ALA A 88 18.66 -18.44 0.66
CA ALA A 88 17.69 -17.93 1.62
C ALA A 88 16.42 -17.45 0.91
N GLY A 89 15.26 -17.51 1.57
CA GLY A 89 13.98 -17.15 0.93
C GLY A 89 12.86 -16.84 1.90
N VAL A 90 12.02 -15.88 1.51
CA VAL A 90 10.77 -15.54 2.21
C VAL A 90 9.57 -15.95 1.36
N THR A 91 8.46 -16.26 2.02
CA THR A 91 7.19 -16.61 1.37
C THR A 91 6.14 -15.57 1.73
N PHE A 92 5.38 -15.11 0.75
CA PHE A 92 4.25 -14.20 0.94
C PHE A 92 2.95 -14.91 0.59
N THR A 93 1.92 -14.67 1.40
CA THR A 93 0.55 -15.10 1.12
C THR A 93 -0.18 -13.98 0.37
N VAL A 94 -0.82 -14.31 -0.75
CA VAL A 94 -1.65 -13.37 -1.51
C VAL A 94 -2.98 -13.18 -0.78
N PRO A 95 -3.32 -11.97 -0.31
CA PRO A 95 -4.61 -11.74 0.33
C PRO A 95 -5.76 -11.93 -0.65
N SER A 96 -6.92 -12.37 -0.15
CA SER A 96 -8.10 -12.59 -0.99
C SER A 96 -8.54 -11.31 -1.71
N GLY A 97 -8.89 -11.43 -2.99
CA GLY A 97 -9.33 -10.33 -3.85
C GLY A 97 -8.22 -9.49 -4.47
N TYR A 98 -6.95 -9.78 -4.21
CA TYR A 98 -5.81 -9.09 -4.83
C TYR A 98 -5.32 -9.87 -6.05
N THR A 99 -5.20 -9.19 -7.19
CA THR A 99 -4.88 -9.80 -8.49
C THR A 99 -3.47 -9.49 -8.97
N ARG A 100 -2.79 -8.55 -8.30
CA ARG A 100 -1.44 -8.08 -8.64
C ARG A 100 -0.57 -7.92 -7.40
N ALA A 101 0.74 -8.06 -7.57
CA ALA A 101 1.72 -7.76 -6.54
C ALA A 101 2.93 -7.05 -7.15
N LEU A 102 3.26 -5.86 -6.65
CA LEU A 102 4.52 -5.18 -6.93
C LEU A 102 5.55 -5.62 -5.89
N ILE A 103 6.65 -6.19 -6.33
CA ILE A 103 7.61 -6.86 -5.45
C ILE A 103 8.98 -6.23 -5.67
N LEU A 104 9.68 -5.95 -4.57
CA LEU A 104 11.09 -5.60 -4.55
C LEU A 104 11.80 -6.56 -3.59
N GLY A 105 12.71 -7.36 -4.11
CA GLY A 105 13.61 -8.19 -3.31
C GLY A 105 15.04 -7.68 -3.38
N SER A 106 15.72 -7.67 -2.25
CA SER A 106 17.14 -7.33 -2.14
C SER A 106 17.81 -8.23 -1.13
N GLY A 107 19.01 -8.71 -1.42
CA GLY A 107 19.75 -9.53 -0.48
C GLY A 107 21.24 -9.50 -0.72
N THR A 108 21.95 -10.12 0.21
CA THR A 108 23.40 -10.24 0.21
C THR A 108 23.78 -11.70 0.43
N VAL A 109 24.91 -12.11 -0.16
CA VAL A 109 25.55 -13.40 0.12
C VAL A 109 27.01 -13.12 0.42
N THR A 110 27.45 -13.63 1.56
CA THR A 110 28.86 -13.77 1.91
C THR A 110 29.28 -15.21 1.71
N ALA A 111 30.39 -15.46 1.04
CA ALA A 111 30.90 -16.81 0.81
C ALA A 111 32.42 -16.87 0.94
N ALA A 112 32.93 -17.91 1.59
CA ALA A 112 34.35 -18.23 1.64
C ALA A 112 34.70 -19.23 0.54
N ASN A 113 35.75 -18.94 -0.23
CA ASN A 113 36.29 -19.87 -1.19
C ASN A 113 37.15 -20.93 -0.49
N THR A 114 36.53 -22.07 -0.20
CA THR A 114 37.18 -23.22 0.45
C THR A 114 37.88 -24.16 -0.54
N SER A 115 37.75 -23.93 -1.85
CA SER A 115 38.33 -24.80 -2.88
C SER A 115 39.84 -24.58 -3.09
N GLY A 116 40.38 -23.44 -2.66
CA GLY A 116 41.79 -23.09 -2.82
C GLY A 116 42.21 -22.66 -4.23
N THR A 117 41.28 -22.61 -5.19
CA THR A 117 41.52 -22.17 -6.58
C THR A 117 40.79 -20.87 -6.90
N SER A 118 41.19 -20.11 -7.92
CA SER A 118 40.42 -18.96 -8.41
C SER A 118 38.98 -19.36 -8.78
N GLY A 119 38.02 -18.45 -8.58
CA GLY A 119 36.61 -18.75 -8.84
C GLY A 119 35.73 -17.49 -8.81
N TYR A 120 34.52 -17.63 -9.32
CA TYR A 120 33.52 -16.56 -9.31
C TYR A 120 32.39 -16.89 -8.34
N LEU A 121 31.85 -15.87 -7.68
CA LEU A 121 30.57 -15.94 -6.98
C LEU A 121 29.54 -15.15 -7.77
N TYR A 122 28.44 -15.81 -8.14
CA TYR A 122 27.31 -15.20 -8.80
C TYR A 122 26.10 -15.23 -7.90
N VAL A 123 25.38 -14.12 -7.82
CA VAL A 123 24.21 -13.96 -6.95
C VAL A 123 23.12 -13.19 -7.65
N LYS A 124 21.88 -13.64 -7.45
CA LYS A 124 20.68 -12.98 -7.98
C LYS A 124 19.51 -13.14 -7.04
N VAL A 125 18.54 -12.25 -7.16
CA VAL A 125 17.22 -12.41 -6.54
C VAL A 125 16.27 -13.08 -7.52
N VAL A 126 15.49 -14.04 -7.01
CA VAL A 126 14.49 -14.80 -7.76
C VAL A 126 13.11 -14.50 -7.16
N ILE A 127 12.17 -14.04 -7.98
CA ILE A 127 10.78 -13.75 -7.58
C ILE A 127 9.85 -14.73 -8.28
N ASN A 128 9.21 -15.61 -7.51
CA ASN A 128 8.28 -16.63 -8.00
C ASN A 128 8.81 -17.42 -9.22
N GLY A 129 10.07 -17.85 -9.16
CA GLY A 129 10.77 -18.56 -10.25
C GLY A 129 11.37 -17.65 -11.32
N GLY A 130 10.95 -16.38 -11.42
CA GLY A 130 11.55 -15.37 -12.30
C GLY A 130 12.92 -14.92 -11.80
N SER A 131 13.97 -15.09 -12.60
CA SER A 131 15.33 -14.67 -12.24
C SER A 131 15.56 -13.19 -12.55
N GLY A 132 16.06 -12.44 -11.57
CA GLY A 132 16.59 -11.09 -11.79
C GLY A 132 17.99 -11.09 -12.39
N PRO A 133 18.58 -9.89 -12.59
CA PRO A 133 19.96 -9.75 -13.01
C PRO A 133 20.93 -10.46 -12.05
N GLU A 134 21.98 -11.06 -12.63
CA GLU A 134 23.00 -11.75 -11.86
C GLU A 134 24.20 -10.82 -11.63
N ALA A 135 24.52 -10.58 -10.36
CA ALA A 135 25.74 -9.91 -9.95
C ALA A 135 26.86 -10.95 -9.84
N ALA A 136 28.08 -10.57 -10.22
CA ALA A 136 29.25 -11.43 -10.14
C ALA A 136 30.42 -10.73 -9.41
N THR A 137 31.19 -11.49 -8.64
CA THR A 137 32.48 -11.06 -8.09
C THR A 137 33.52 -12.17 -8.23
N ILE A 138 34.80 -11.79 -8.28
CA ILE A 138 35.92 -12.69 -8.55
C ILE A 138 36.73 -12.92 -7.27
N VAL A 139 37.17 -14.16 -7.07
CA VAL A 139 38.25 -14.51 -6.14
C VAL A 139 39.56 -14.66 -6.89
N GLY A 140 40.48 -13.73 -6.62
CA GLY A 140 41.86 -13.79 -7.07
C GLY A 140 42.08 -13.34 -8.52
N ASP A 141 43.29 -12.84 -8.78
CA ASP A 141 43.84 -12.77 -10.13
C ASP A 141 44.09 -14.22 -10.60
N PHE A 142 44.05 -14.52 -11.89
CA PHE A 142 44.39 -15.87 -12.37
C PHE A 142 45.88 -16.20 -12.17
N ASN A 143 46.70 -15.20 -11.81
CA ASN A 143 48.16 -15.31 -11.85
C ASN A 143 48.90 -15.35 -10.50
N THR A 144 48.25 -15.27 -9.32
CA THR A 144 48.97 -15.21 -8.02
C THR A 144 48.36 -16.04 -6.88
N ALA A 145 48.67 -17.35 -6.81
CA ALA A 145 48.28 -18.21 -5.68
C ALA A 145 48.93 -17.79 -4.33
N PRO A 146 48.32 -18.08 -3.16
CA PRO A 146 47.07 -18.85 -2.93
C PRO A 146 45.85 -18.01 -2.49
N TYR A 147 44.66 -18.34 -3.02
CA TYR A 147 43.36 -17.69 -2.73
C TYR A 147 42.43 -18.48 -1.82
N ALA A 148 42.96 -19.49 -1.12
CA ALA A 148 42.19 -20.23 -0.14
C ALA A 148 41.67 -19.28 0.96
N ASN A 149 40.41 -19.45 1.35
CA ASN A 149 39.74 -18.68 2.41
C ASN A 149 39.48 -17.19 2.09
N THR A 150 39.57 -16.76 0.83
CA THR A 150 39.07 -15.43 0.46
C THR A 150 37.55 -15.37 0.65
N VAL A 151 37.11 -14.35 1.38
CA VAL A 151 35.69 -14.08 1.64
C VAL A 151 35.19 -13.04 0.66
N MET A 152 34.12 -13.37 -0.05
CA MET A 152 33.38 -12.46 -0.92
C MET A 152 32.10 -12.03 -0.24
N ASN A 153 31.67 -10.81 -0.51
CA ASN A 153 30.33 -10.34 -0.21
C ASN A 153 29.76 -9.69 -1.46
N ILE A 154 28.57 -10.11 -1.86
CA ILE A 154 27.89 -9.59 -3.05
C ILE A 154 26.42 -9.37 -2.76
N SER A 155 25.89 -8.28 -3.29
CA SER A 155 24.49 -7.90 -3.16
C SER A 155 23.79 -8.04 -4.51
N ALA A 156 22.52 -8.42 -4.48
CA ALA A 156 21.66 -8.43 -5.66
C ALA A 156 20.27 -7.90 -5.31
N SER A 157 19.61 -7.30 -6.29
CA SER A 157 18.22 -6.84 -6.18
C SER A 157 17.44 -7.18 -7.45
N HIS A 158 16.13 -7.34 -7.29
CA HIS A 158 15.20 -7.57 -8.39
C HIS A 158 13.84 -6.99 -8.01
N SER A 159 13.21 -6.29 -8.96
CA SER A 159 11.80 -5.96 -8.90
C SER A 159 11.00 -6.71 -9.95
N ALA A 160 9.79 -7.12 -9.60
CA ALA A 160 8.86 -7.77 -10.53
C ALA A 160 7.41 -7.38 -10.20
N THR A 161 6.56 -7.45 -11.21
CA THR A 161 5.10 -7.35 -11.05
C THR A 161 4.50 -8.71 -11.35
N LEU A 162 3.81 -9.31 -10.39
CA LEU A 162 2.98 -10.48 -10.62
C LEU A 162 1.56 -10.02 -10.95
N THR A 163 0.91 -10.70 -11.91
CA THR A 163 -0.46 -10.43 -12.36
C THR A 163 -1.25 -11.73 -12.43
N GLY A 164 -2.58 -11.65 -12.40
CA GLY A 164 -3.44 -12.82 -12.46
C GLY A 164 -3.42 -13.66 -11.18
N LEU A 165 -3.10 -13.03 -10.04
CA LEU A 165 -3.12 -13.70 -8.74
C LEU A 165 -4.56 -14.00 -8.32
N SER A 166 -4.77 -15.14 -7.66
CA SER A 166 -6.08 -15.59 -7.20
C SER A 166 -6.02 -16.23 -5.81
N GLY A 167 -5.16 -15.68 -4.94
CA GLY A 167 -4.79 -16.29 -3.64
C GLY A 167 -3.51 -17.13 -3.72
N GLY A 168 -3.25 -17.92 -2.67
CA GLY A 168 -2.06 -18.79 -2.59
C GLY A 168 -0.82 -18.08 -2.05
N THR A 169 0.36 -18.60 -2.41
CA THR A 169 1.65 -18.07 -1.96
C THR A 169 2.63 -17.93 -3.13
N PHE A 170 3.62 -17.06 -2.96
CA PHE A 170 4.80 -17.00 -3.81
C PHE A 170 6.05 -16.72 -2.98
N THR A 171 7.23 -16.97 -3.56
CA THR A 171 8.52 -16.83 -2.86
C THR A 171 9.38 -15.72 -3.44
N VAL A 172 10.14 -15.05 -2.58
CA VAL A 172 11.26 -14.18 -2.97
C VAL A 172 12.53 -14.76 -2.35
N GLN A 173 13.50 -15.10 -3.20
CA GLN A 173 14.70 -15.84 -2.80
C GLN A 173 15.94 -15.10 -3.25
N ILE A 174 17.03 -15.25 -2.50
CA ILE A 174 18.37 -14.99 -3.01
C ILE A 174 19.01 -16.32 -3.37
N ALA A 175 19.55 -16.39 -4.58
CA ALA A 175 20.18 -17.57 -5.14
C ALA A 175 21.65 -17.29 -5.45
N ALA A 176 22.49 -18.30 -5.26
CA ALA A 176 23.92 -18.22 -5.52
C ALA A 176 24.38 -19.40 -6.37
N ARG A 177 25.46 -19.19 -7.12
CA ARG A 177 26.26 -20.23 -7.76
C ARG A 177 27.72 -19.81 -7.84
N THR A 178 28.60 -20.78 -8.04
CA THR A 178 30.00 -20.50 -8.37
C THR A 178 30.26 -20.58 -9.89
N GLY A 179 31.29 -19.87 -10.35
CA GLY A 179 31.91 -20.10 -11.66
C GLY A 179 33.18 -20.91 -11.48
N GLY A 180 33.15 -22.18 -11.86
CA GLY A 180 34.23 -23.13 -11.65
C GLY A 180 33.91 -24.12 -10.54
N ASN A 181 34.76 -24.19 -9.52
CA ASN A 181 34.66 -25.17 -8.43
C ASN A 181 33.57 -24.82 -7.42
N ASN A 182 33.02 -25.84 -6.75
CA ASN A 182 32.07 -25.65 -5.66
C ASN A 182 32.77 -25.01 -4.45
N PHE A 183 32.09 -24.11 -3.76
CA PHE A 183 32.49 -23.66 -2.43
C PHE A 183 31.83 -24.59 -1.41
N GLY A 184 32.65 -25.32 -0.65
CA GLY A 184 32.18 -26.17 0.45
C GLY A 184 31.45 -25.38 1.52
N SER A 185 30.69 -26.09 2.36
CA SER A 185 30.03 -25.50 3.54
C SER A 185 31.07 -24.84 4.46
N SER A 186 30.75 -23.63 4.95
CA SER A 186 31.57 -22.88 5.89
C SER A 186 30.68 -22.03 6.78
N GLY A 187 31.03 -21.87 8.05
CA GLY A 187 30.35 -20.94 8.98
C GLY A 187 30.44 -19.47 8.53
N THR A 188 31.40 -19.14 7.66
CA THR A 188 31.51 -17.82 7.03
C THR A 188 30.48 -17.60 5.92
N ASN A 189 29.95 -18.69 5.33
CA ASN A 189 28.93 -18.59 4.31
C ASN A 189 27.64 -18.13 4.99
N SER A 190 27.14 -16.97 4.58
CA SER A 190 25.92 -16.38 5.11
C SER A 190 25.15 -15.67 4.01
N ALA A 191 23.83 -15.64 4.12
CA ALA A 191 22.96 -14.95 3.18
C ALA A 191 21.83 -14.27 3.93
N MET A 192 21.41 -13.12 3.43
CA MET A 192 20.23 -12.41 3.90
C MET A 192 19.39 -12.01 2.68
N ILE A 193 18.07 -12.15 2.78
CA ILE A 193 17.12 -11.59 1.82
C ILE A 193 16.08 -10.80 2.59
N ALA A 194 15.76 -9.61 2.08
CA ALA A 194 14.61 -8.82 2.48
C ALA A 194 13.75 -8.55 1.25
N ALA A 195 12.43 -8.56 1.44
CA ALA A 195 11.50 -8.27 0.37
C ALA A 195 10.35 -7.41 0.87
N GLN A 196 9.89 -6.52 0.00
CA GLN A 196 8.70 -5.71 0.17
C GLN A 196 7.72 -6.02 -0.96
N VAL A 197 6.44 -6.10 -0.61
CA VAL A 197 5.35 -6.41 -1.52
C VAL A 197 4.24 -5.41 -1.32
N ILE A 198 3.71 -4.88 -2.42
CA ILE A 198 2.48 -4.09 -2.45
C ILE A 198 1.46 -4.89 -3.25
N PHE A 199 0.46 -5.44 -2.57
CA PHE A 199 -0.65 -6.11 -3.23
C PHE A 199 -1.63 -5.06 -3.77
N LEU A 200 -2.09 -5.26 -5.00
CA LEU A 200 -3.09 -4.42 -5.66
C LEU A 200 -4.27 -5.27 -6.13
N ARG A 201 -5.49 -4.74 -5.93
CA ARG A 201 -6.71 -5.34 -6.52
C ARG A 201 -6.77 -5.10 -8.02
#